data_AF-A0AAD9Z5H2-F1
#
_entry.id   AF-A0AAD9Z5H2-F1
#
_cell.length_a   1.000
_cell.length_b   1.000
_cell.length_c   1.000
_cell.angle_alpha   90.00
_cell.angle_beta   90.00
_cell.angle_gamma   90.00
#
_symmetry.space_group_name_H-M   'P 1'
#
loop_
_entity.id
_entity.type
_entity.pdbx_description
1 polymer ?
#
loop_
_entity_poly.entity_id
_entity_poly.type
_entity_poly.pdbx_seq_one_letter_code
_entity_poly.pdbx_strand_id
1 'polypeptide(L)'
;MHHHLIMPGLPKRQNHDGFDALFDQHEADITSPLLPTKSSARATMASNIKYIAPQMDPLAGSSTKAARQSPMRLMIQDAGVLLTMLPYLPNIFLPLKAKDSSDELYMNVQGARDMILQGWLMIMETSLLLMAPLALLILPGLVSMTAIALYSLTVYLVSWPMEGPDLTYSKMDDTTKAMAEKHRDERWLFVNGTATGHSGLQKNIDRISKTFGRAIIGIHNKTYGLPADILECLVQRSFAYKTQDVRVAYSYVKAVLVDPTVKKVVLIGHSQGGIIVSLVLDELFAELPTSCMSKLEIYTFGSAASHFSNPLVSSTTEEHSPVSPTSAPAVHFDIPSQPKHVISHIEHYANEHDMVPRWGVLHCIQDTLNNRYAGSVFVRMGASGHMFNQHYMNTMFPLPEKDAHWMSGSFLDNRVKMDEKLAMKRENMAMSNIGVMRREGGLEFGDRQVIQDGMGMMTGSSQTNANTIMTFARTNTGYLLAEEAQGKTVRELSRLWRYLGGRSPHTPTPFPTMGGEAQWLNGKNDKTQGLKQFTSIPSEENFLNGKSGKGQGGKHHRALTDLS
;
A
#
# COMPACT_ATOMS: atom_id res chain seq x y z
N MET A 1 12.10 59.50 -50.52
CA MET A 1 10.82 59.21 -49.84
C MET A 1 10.82 57.75 -49.44
N HIS A 2 10.40 57.50 -48.20
CA HIS A 2 10.63 56.28 -47.40
C HIS A 2 10.09 54.98 -47.99
N HIS A 3 10.83 53.88 -47.76
CA HIS A 3 10.26 52.61 -47.36
C HIS A 3 11.15 51.94 -46.30
N HIS A 4 10.62 51.80 -45.08
CA HIS A 4 11.16 50.97 -44.00
C HIS A 4 10.14 49.84 -43.74
N LEU A 5 10.62 48.60 -43.73
CA LEU A 5 9.90 47.44 -43.19
C LEU A 5 9.85 47.53 -41.66
N ILE A 6 8.67 47.30 -41.07
CA ILE A 6 8.50 46.95 -39.64
C ILE A 6 7.48 45.80 -39.53
N MET A 7 7.89 44.73 -38.86
CA MET A 7 7.12 43.51 -38.53
C MET A 7 6.05 43.78 -37.45
N PRO A 8 4.86 43.13 -37.50
CA PRO A 8 3.91 43.13 -36.39
C PRO A 8 4.33 42.13 -35.29
N GLY A 9 4.17 42.56 -34.04
CA GLY A 9 4.73 41.93 -32.84
C GLY A 9 4.05 40.65 -32.34
N LEU A 10 4.83 39.88 -31.59
CA LEU A 10 4.41 38.71 -30.81
C LEU A 10 3.43 39.07 -29.68
N PRO A 11 2.43 38.23 -29.37
CA PRO A 11 1.61 38.40 -28.18
C PRO A 11 2.40 38.00 -26.91
N LYS A 12 2.22 38.81 -25.86
CA LYS A 12 2.80 38.62 -24.53
C LYS A 12 2.35 37.29 -23.89
N ARG A 13 3.31 36.55 -23.32
CA ARG A 13 3.08 35.44 -22.37
C ARG A 13 2.21 35.93 -21.21
N GLN A 14 1.02 35.36 -21.05
CA GLN A 14 0.28 35.38 -19.79
C GLN A 14 0.87 34.31 -18.85
N ASN A 15 1.09 34.70 -17.60
CA ASN A 15 1.63 33.85 -16.54
C ASN A 15 0.66 32.70 -16.20
N HIS A 16 1.21 31.51 -16.04
CA HIS A 16 0.53 30.26 -15.65
C HIS A 16 0.29 30.15 -14.12
N ASP A 17 0.05 31.27 -13.44
CA ASP A 17 -0.12 31.30 -11.97
C ASP A 17 -1.60 31.32 -11.52
N GLY A 18 -2.55 31.26 -12.47
CA GLY A 18 -3.99 31.35 -12.20
C GLY A 18 -4.63 30.11 -11.55
N PHE A 19 -3.95 28.95 -11.59
CA PHE A 19 -4.53 27.68 -11.15
C PHE A 19 -4.44 27.43 -9.63
N ASP A 20 -3.62 28.16 -8.90
CA ASP A 20 -3.53 28.02 -7.44
C ASP A 20 -4.22 29.20 -6.73
N ALA A 21 -4.10 30.42 -7.28
CA ALA A 21 -4.63 31.64 -6.65
C ALA A 21 -6.17 31.74 -6.65
N LEU A 22 -6.86 31.04 -7.56
CA LEU A 22 -8.34 31.02 -7.61
C LEU A 22 -8.96 30.04 -6.61
N PHE A 23 -8.17 29.13 -6.02
CA PHE A 23 -8.67 28.08 -5.13
C PHE A 23 -8.53 28.42 -3.64
N ASP A 24 -7.57 29.27 -3.27
CA ASP A 24 -7.50 29.83 -1.91
C ASP A 24 -8.72 30.71 -1.58
N GLN A 25 -9.38 31.29 -2.59
CA GLN A 25 -10.59 32.11 -2.38
C GLN A 25 -11.86 31.29 -2.09
N HIS A 26 -11.89 30.00 -2.41
CA HIS A 26 -13.06 29.14 -2.13
C HIS A 26 -13.02 28.48 -0.74
N GLU A 27 -11.92 28.63 0.00
CA GLU A 27 -11.74 28.08 1.35
C GLU A 27 -12.49 28.90 2.43
N ALA A 28 -12.92 30.12 2.12
CA ALA A 28 -13.40 31.10 3.09
C ALA A 28 -14.92 31.08 3.40
N ASP A 29 -15.75 30.32 2.68
CA ASP A 29 -17.22 30.54 2.71
C ASP A 29 -18.08 29.39 3.26
N ILE A 30 -17.51 28.47 4.06
CA ILE A 30 -18.28 27.42 4.76
C ILE A 30 -17.91 27.39 6.25
N THR A 31 -18.26 28.45 6.97
CA THR A 31 -18.35 28.39 8.43
C THR A 31 -19.62 29.08 8.91
N SER A 32 -20.62 28.28 9.27
CA SER A 32 -21.68 28.70 10.19
C SER A 32 -21.90 27.57 11.21
N PRO A 33 -21.88 27.85 12.52
CA PRO A 33 -21.89 26.83 13.55
C PRO A 33 -23.33 26.44 13.93
N LEU A 34 -23.68 25.16 13.79
CA LEU A 34 -24.83 24.57 14.46
C LEU A 34 -24.36 23.92 15.77
N LEU A 35 -24.88 24.44 16.89
CA LEU A 35 -24.64 23.95 18.25
C LEU A 35 -25.12 22.49 18.43
N PRO A 36 -24.34 21.61 19.07
CA PRO A 36 -24.78 20.26 19.37
C PRO A 36 -25.67 20.22 20.63
N THR A 37 -26.86 19.63 20.50
CA THR A 37 -27.70 19.26 21.63
C THR A 37 -27.12 18.04 22.35
N LYS A 38 -27.09 18.13 23.69
CA LYS A 38 -26.54 17.11 24.60
C LYS A 38 -27.33 15.80 24.51
N SER A 39 -26.68 14.70 24.17
CA SER A 39 -27.12 13.37 24.62
C SER A 39 -25.96 12.42 24.90
N SER A 40 -25.88 12.00 26.17
CA SER A 40 -25.28 10.78 26.72
C SER A 40 -23.81 10.47 26.39
N ALA A 41 -22.92 10.91 27.28
CA ALA A 41 -21.56 10.42 27.37
C ALA A 41 -21.54 8.96 27.86
N ARG A 42 -21.47 8.02 26.93
CA ARG A 42 -20.94 6.68 27.21
C ARG A 42 -19.42 6.77 27.03
N ALA A 43 -18.66 6.48 28.08
CA ALA A 43 -17.20 6.46 28.04
C ALA A 43 -16.71 5.37 27.07
N THR A 44 -16.55 5.73 25.80
CA THR A 44 -15.93 4.90 24.77
C THR A 44 -14.43 4.87 25.03
N MET A 45 -13.86 3.69 25.28
CA MET A 45 -12.41 3.46 25.18
C MET A 45 -11.89 4.13 23.91
N ALA A 46 -10.93 5.04 24.04
CA ALA A 46 -10.40 5.80 22.90
C ALA A 46 -9.82 4.83 21.85
N SER A 47 -10.39 4.86 20.65
CA SER A 47 -9.89 4.13 19.49
C SER A 47 -8.51 4.69 19.07
N ASN A 48 -7.45 3.89 19.20
CA ASN A 48 -6.08 4.29 18.87
C ASN A 48 -5.75 4.16 17.37
N ILE A 49 -6.74 3.92 16.51
CA ILE A 49 -6.54 3.71 15.07
C ILE A 49 -7.49 4.61 14.28
N LYS A 50 -6.90 5.45 13.44
CA LYS A 50 -7.62 6.25 12.45
C LYS A 50 -7.66 5.48 11.15
N TYR A 51 -8.85 5.36 10.56
CA TYR A 51 -9.03 4.74 9.26
C TYR A 51 -9.51 5.76 8.23
N ILE A 52 -8.92 5.70 7.04
CA ILE A 52 -9.31 6.50 5.89
C ILE A 52 -9.80 5.55 4.81
N ALA A 53 -11.06 5.70 4.42
CA ALA A 53 -11.71 4.87 3.42
C ALA A 53 -11.07 5.05 2.03
N PRO A 54 -11.15 4.01 1.17
CA PRO A 54 -10.64 4.11 -0.19
C PRO A 54 -11.39 5.18 -0.99
N GLN A 55 -10.66 5.90 -1.84
CA GLN A 55 -11.24 6.86 -2.76
C GLN A 55 -11.73 6.15 -4.02
N MET A 56 -13.05 6.17 -4.27
CA MET A 56 -13.65 5.55 -5.46
C MET A 56 -13.39 6.40 -6.71
N ASP A 57 -13.55 7.73 -6.61
CA ASP A 57 -13.39 8.68 -7.73
C ASP A 57 -14.08 8.23 -9.04
N PRO A 58 -15.43 8.06 -9.02
CA PRO A 58 -16.20 7.46 -10.13
C PRO A 58 -16.10 8.24 -11.44
N LEU A 59 -15.81 9.53 -11.36
CA LEU A 59 -15.67 10.39 -12.52
C LEU A 59 -14.20 10.60 -12.94
N ALA A 60 -13.24 9.97 -12.26
CA ALA A 60 -11.81 10.13 -12.48
C ALA A 60 -11.32 11.60 -12.38
N GLY A 61 -11.85 12.36 -11.42
CA GLY A 61 -11.55 13.77 -11.20
C GLY A 61 -10.27 14.03 -10.41
N SER A 62 -9.76 13.01 -9.72
CA SER A 62 -8.42 13.05 -9.15
C SER A 62 -7.37 12.74 -10.22
N SER A 63 -6.23 13.44 -10.16
CA SER A 63 -5.14 13.22 -11.09
C SER A 63 -3.80 13.21 -10.35
N THR A 64 -2.87 12.39 -10.82
CA THR A 64 -1.52 12.33 -10.23
C THR A 64 -0.86 13.71 -10.31
N LYS A 65 -0.04 14.08 -9.32
CA LYS A 65 0.64 15.39 -9.34
C LYS A 65 1.51 15.55 -10.59
N ALA A 66 2.15 14.47 -11.04
CA ALA A 66 2.99 14.41 -12.25
C ALA A 66 2.24 14.80 -13.54
N ALA A 67 0.93 14.55 -13.63
CA ALA A 67 0.14 14.94 -14.79
C ALA A 67 -0.21 16.44 -14.81
N ARG A 68 -0.13 17.13 -13.67
CA ARG A 68 -0.59 18.52 -13.50
C ARG A 68 0.54 19.54 -13.36
N GLN A 69 1.73 19.10 -12.95
CA GLN A 69 2.83 20.00 -12.60
C GLN A 69 4.15 19.50 -13.22
N SER A 70 5.06 20.44 -13.50
CA SER A 70 6.38 20.07 -14.02
C SER A 70 7.21 19.34 -12.94
N PRO A 71 8.07 18.38 -13.33
CA PRO A 71 8.89 17.62 -12.39
C PRO A 71 9.75 18.47 -11.46
N MET A 72 10.31 19.58 -11.97
CA MET A 72 11.09 20.53 -11.17
C MET A 72 10.27 21.17 -10.06
N ARG A 73 9.05 21.61 -10.38
CA ARG A 73 8.15 22.22 -9.41
C ARG A 73 7.76 21.21 -8.35
N LEU A 74 7.46 19.98 -8.75
CA LEU A 74 7.17 18.87 -7.83
C LEU A 74 8.33 18.59 -6.89
N MET A 75 9.56 18.52 -7.43
CA MET A 75 10.75 18.26 -6.63
C MET A 75 10.97 19.34 -5.57
N ILE A 76 10.80 20.63 -5.92
CA ILE A 76 10.93 21.75 -4.98
C ILE A 76 9.86 21.67 -3.89
N GLN A 77 8.61 21.38 -4.26
CA GLN A 77 7.50 21.25 -3.31
C GLN A 77 7.70 20.04 -2.37
N ASP A 78 8.02 18.87 -2.90
CA ASP A 78 8.26 17.66 -2.12
C ASP A 78 9.50 17.81 -1.23
N ALA A 79 10.55 18.51 -1.67
CA ALA A 79 11.70 18.86 -0.84
C ALA A 79 11.31 19.84 0.28
N GLY A 80 10.49 20.84 -0.01
CA GLY A 80 9.94 21.76 0.99
C GLY A 80 9.15 21.03 2.07
N VAL A 81 8.26 20.11 1.67
CA VAL A 81 7.50 19.27 2.61
C VAL A 81 8.46 18.39 3.42
N LEU A 82 9.44 17.74 2.79
CA LEU A 82 10.43 16.92 3.49
C LEU A 82 11.19 17.72 4.58
N LEU A 83 11.57 18.97 4.29
CA LEU A 83 12.23 19.85 5.26
C LEU A 83 11.34 20.13 6.48
N THR A 84 10.02 20.30 6.29
CA THR A 84 9.08 20.46 7.42
C THR A 84 8.95 19.20 8.28
N MET A 85 9.35 18.03 7.75
CA MET A 85 9.29 16.75 8.46
C MET A 85 10.57 16.39 9.23
N LEU A 86 11.65 17.17 9.08
CA LEU A 86 12.92 16.93 9.80
C LEU A 86 12.79 16.77 11.32
N PRO A 87 11.88 17.45 12.05
CA PRO A 87 11.68 17.21 13.48
C PRO A 87 11.26 15.76 13.82
N TYR A 88 10.69 15.02 12.86
CA TYR A 88 10.32 13.61 13.01
C TYR A 88 11.45 12.64 12.67
N LEU A 89 12.62 13.11 12.22
CA LEU A 89 13.76 12.25 11.86
C LEU A 89 14.20 11.32 13.01
N PRO A 90 14.29 11.75 14.29
CA PRO A 90 14.60 10.83 15.39
C PRO A 90 13.56 9.72 15.56
N ASN A 91 12.30 9.99 15.22
CA ASN A 91 11.19 9.05 15.35
C ASN A 91 11.26 7.89 14.36
N ILE A 92 12.15 7.94 13.35
CA ILE A 92 12.42 6.79 12.47
C ILE A 92 12.93 5.60 13.28
N PHE A 93 13.82 5.87 14.24
CA PHE A 93 14.47 4.84 15.05
C PHE A 93 13.75 4.58 16.37
N LEU A 94 12.96 5.53 16.87
CA LEU A 94 12.24 5.40 18.13
C LEU A 94 10.92 4.64 17.96
N PRO A 95 10.60 3.67 18.82
CA PRO A 95 11.38 3.23 19.99
C PRO A 95 12.52 2.24 19.66
N LEU A 96 13.71 2.43 20.25
CA LEU A 96 14.92 1.59 20.04
C LEU A 96 14.83 0.13 20.56
N LYS A 97 13.65 -0.35 20.97
CA LYS A 97 13.52 -1.68 21.58
C LYS A 97 13.62 -2.77 20.51
N ALA A 98 14.85 -3.23 20.25
CA ALA A 98 15.13 -4.43 19.46
C ALA A 98 15.21 -5.64 20.39
N LYS A 99 14.15 -6.46 20.44
CA LYS A 99 14.07 -7.65 21.30
C LYS A 99 14.25 -8.94 20.51
N ASP A 100 13.98 -8.92 19.22
CA ASP A 100 14.03 -10.08 18.34
C ASP A 100 15.24 -10.01 17.41
N SER A 101 15.83 -11.16 17.11
CA SER A 101 16.87 -11.31 16.10
C SER A 101 16.46 -10.83 14.69
N SER A 102 15.15 -10.82 14.41
CA SER A 102 14.57 -10.31 13.17
C SER A 102 14.38 -8.80 13.15
N ASP A 103 14.56 -8.09 14.27
CA ASP A 103 14.46 -6.63 14.33
C ASP A 103 15.64 -5.99 13.58
N GLU A 104 15.38 -4.90 12.86
CA GLU A 104 16.40 -4.19 12.08
C GLU A 104 17.51 -3.62 12.96
N LEU A 105 17.15 -3.08 14.13
CA LEU A 105 18.11 -2.53 15.09
C LEU A 105 18.74 -3.60 16.00
N TYR A 106 18.42 -4.89 15.79
CA TYR A 106 19.09 -5.97 16.52
C TYR A 106 20.54 -6.09 16.07
N MET A 107 21.44 -5.80 17.00
CA MET A 107 22.87 -5.73 16.74
C MET A 107 23.48 -7.13 16.58
N ASN A 108 23.60 -7.58 15.33
CA ASN A 108 24.43 -8.71 14.94
C ASN A 108 25.63 -8.21 14.11
N VAL A 109 26.61 -9.07 13.81
CA VAL A 109 27.84 -8.65 13.11
C VAL A 109 27.55 -7.98 11.76
N GLN A 110 26.59 -8.51 11.00
CA GLN A 110 26.21 -7.95 9.70
C GLN A 110 25.50 -6.60 9.86
N GLY A 111 24.55 -6.50 10.79
CA GLY A 111 23.84 -5.26 11.09
C GLY A 111 24.76 -4.17 11.64
N ALA A 112 25.75 -4.53 12.47
CA ALA A 112 26.77 -3.60 12.95
C ALA A 112 27.63 -3.08 11.80
N ARG A 113 28.07 -3.96 10.90
CA ARG A 113 28.79 -3.58 9.68
C ARG A 113 27.96 -2.65 8.80
N ASP A 114 26.73 -3.02 8.50
CA ASP A 114 25.83 -2.26 7.63
C ASP A 114 25.51 -0.87 8.26
N MET A 115 25.32 -0.81 9.58
CA MET A 115 25.16 0.45 10.32
C MET A 115 26.41 1.35 10.25
N ILE A 116 27.61 0.78 10.41
CA ILE A 116 28.88 1.50 10.31
C ILE A 116 29.08 2.04 8.89
N LEU A 117 28.83 1.21 7.87
CA LEU A 117 28.92 1.62 6.46
C LEU A 117 27.91 2.74 6.16
N GLN A 118 26.66 2.62 6.61
CA GLN A 118 25.66 3.67 6.44
C GLN A 118 26.07 4.99 7.13
N GLY A 119 26.70 4.92 8.30
CA GLY A 119 27.25 6.09 8.99
C GLY A 119 28.37 6.77 8.19
N TRP A 120 29.30 5.99 7.62
CA TRP A 120 30.36 6.52 6.76
C TRP A 120 29.82 7.11 5.45
N LEU A 121 28.89 6.42 4.79
CA LEU A 121 28.23 6.89 3.58
C LEU A 121 27.50 8.20 3.84
N MET A 122 26.78 8.31 4.96
CA MET A 122 26.11 9.55 5.35
C MET A 122 27.10 10.74 5.44
N ILE A 123 28.27 10.55 6.04
CA ILE A 123 29.30 11.59 6.13
C ILE A 123 29.82 11.94 4.72
N MET A 124 30.19 10.93 3.94
CA MET A 124 30.78 11.09 2.61
C MET A 124 29.81 11.76 1.63
N GLU A 125 28.53 11.38 1.64
CA GLU A 125 27.51 11.94 0.76
C GLU A 125 27.12 13.35 1.17
N THR A 126 27.03 13.62 2.47
CA THR A 126 26.76 14.98 2.96
C THR A 126 27.89 15.92 2.56
N SER A 127 29.15 15.50 2.69
CA SER A 127 30.28 16.31 2.20
C SER A 127 30.27 16.44 0.67
N LEU A 128 29.90 15.40 -0.08
CA LEU A 128 29.73 15.51 -1.53
C LEU A 128 28.66 16.54 -1.91
N LEU A 129 27.49 16.51 -1.27
CA LEU A 129 26.39 17.46 -1.52
C LEU A 129 26.78 18.91 -1.23
N LEU A 130 27.62 19.15 -0.21
CA LEU A 130 28.12 20.49 0.11
C LEU A 130 29.25 20.95 -0.82
N MET A 131 30.17 20.03 -1.16
CA MET A 131 31.37 20.37 -1.92
C MET A 131 31.15 20.39 -3.44
N ALA A 132 30.21 19.60 -3.98
CA ALA A 132 29.98 19.52 -5.41
C ALA A 132 29.53 20.87 -6.04
N PRO A 133 28.57 21.63 -5.46
CA PRO A 133 28.22 22.95 -5.99
C PRO A 133 29.39 23.93 -5.94
N LEU A 134 30.20 23.88 -4.87
CA LEU A 134 31.38 24.72 -4.71
C LEU A 134 32.47 24.37 -5.75
N ALA A 135 32.69 23.08 -5.99
CA ALA A 135 33.62 22.59 -7.00
C ALA A 135 33.19 23.03 -8.42
N LEU A 136 31.90 22.94 -8.73
CA LEU A 136 31.34 23.39 -10.02
C LEU A 136 31.47 24.91 -10.23
N LEU A 137 31.47 25.69 -9.15
CA LEU A 137 31.58 27.14 -9.21
C LEU A 137 33.04 27.61 -9.36
N ILE A 138 33.99 26.93 -8.70
CA ILE A 138 35.38 27.38 -8.60
C ILE A 138 36.29 26.72 -9.65
N LEU A 139 36.11 25.43 -9.93
CA LEU A 139 37.02 24.67 -10.79
C LEU A 139 36.54 24.67 -12.25
N PRO A 140 37.45 24.49 -13.23
CA PRO A 140 37.06 24.27 -14.62
C PRO A 140 36.12 23.07 -14.74
N GLY A 141 35.08 23.18 -15.58
CA GLY A 141 33.98 22.21 -15.65
C GLY A 141 34.40 20.75 -15.80
N LEU A 142 35.40 20.43 -16.64
CA LEU A 142 35.88 19.05 -16.78
C LEU A 142 36.58 18.54 -15.52
N VAL A 143 37.31 19.40 -14.81
CA VAL A 143 38.02 19.05 -13.58
C VAL A 143 37.03 18.80 -12.45
N SER A 144 36.03 19.70 -12.28
CA SER A 144 34.97 19.51 -11.28
C SER A 144 34.15 18.25 -11.54
N MET A 145 33.76 18.00 -12.80
CA MET A 145 32.98 16.81 -13.17
C MET A 145 33.77 15.52 -12.91
N THR A 146 35.08 15.52 -13.22
CA THR A 146 35.94 14.36 -12.94
C THR A 146 36.10 14.12 -11.44
N ALA A 147 36.30 15.18 -10.65
CA ALA A 147 36.41 15.08 -9.20
C ALA A 147 35.12 14.54 -8.55
N ILE A 148 33.96 15.07 -8.97
CA ILE A 148 32.65 14.60 -8.51
C ILE A 148 32.42 13.14 -8.91
N ALA A 149 32.78 12.75 -10.13
CA ALA A 149 32.64 11.37 -10.60
C ALA A 149 33.52 10.40 -9.80
N LEU A 150 34.79 10.74 -9.55
CA LEU A 150 35.69 9.91 -8.74
C LEU A 150 35.23 9.78 -7.28
N TYR A 151 34.70 10.86 -6.71
CA TYR A 151 34.14 10.83 -5.37
C TYR A 151 32.87 9.96 -5.33
N SER A 152 31.98 10.12 -6.30
CA SER A 152 30.76 9.30 -6.43
C SER A 152 31.10 7.81 -6.62
N LEU A 153 32.15 7.50 -7.39
CA LEU A 153 32.67 6.15 -7.52
C LEU A 153 33.17 5.61 -6.18
N THR A 154 33.80 6.44 -5.36
CA THR A 154 34.24 6.03 -4.01
C THR A 154 33.04 5.71 -3.11
N VAL A 155 32.00 6.55 -3.11
CA VAL A 155 30.74 6.29 -2.40
C VAL A 155 30.14 4.96 -2.85
N TYR A 156 30.05 4.75 -4.17
CA TYR A 156 29.56 3.50 -4.75
C TYR A 156 30.37 2.27 -4.27
N LEU A 157 31.70 2.34 -4.31
CA LEU A 157 32.56 1.24 -3.84
C LEU A 157 32.42 0.97 -2.34
N VAL A 158 32.20 2.00 -1.51
CA VAL A 158 31.95 1.84 -0.07
C VAL A 158 30.57 1.23 0.21
N SER A 159 29.57 1.50 -0.63
CA SER A 159 28.22 0.92 -0.52
C SER A 159 28.16 -0.55 -0.96
N TRP A 160 29.06 -0.98 -1.85
CA TRP A 160 29.10 -2.32 -2.43
C TRP A 160 28.91 -3.48 -1.43
N PRO A 161 29.53 -3.50 -0.23
CA PRO A 161 29.39 -4.63 0.70
C PRO A 161 27.96 -4.82 1.26
N MET A 162 27.10 -3.82 1.11
CA MET A 162 25.68 -3.87 1.47
C MET A 162 24.80 -4.34 0.30
N GLU A 163 25.32 -4.31 -0.92
CA GLU A 163 24.62 -4.83 -2.09
C GLU A 163 24.47 -6.36 -2.00
N GLY A 164 23.46 -6.85 -2.72
CA GLY A 164 23.16 -8.26 -2.86
C GLY A 164 22.40 -8.51 -4.15
N PRO A 165 21.96 -9.75 -4.41
CA PRO A 165 21.19 -10.06 -5.60
C PRO A 165 19.92 -9.22 -5.69
N ASP A 166 19.52 -8.91 -6.92
CA ASP A 166 18.29 -8.13 -7.18
C ASP A 166 17.04 -8.85 -6.66
N LEU A 167 17.07 -10.20 -6.64
CA LEU A 167 16.03 -11.05 -6.09
C LEU A 167 16.58 -11.93 -4.96
N THR A 168 15.88 -11.95 -3.83
CA THR A 168 16.21 -12.76 -2.66
C THR A 168 15.00 -13.61 -2.25
N TYR A 169 15.21 -14.81 -1.75
CA TYR A 169 14.13 -15.74 -1.39
C TYR A 169 14.10 -15.94 0.13
N SER A 170 12.89 -16.04 0.70
CA SER A 170 12.74 -16.24 2.14
C SER A 170 13.28 -17.60 2.60
N LYS A 171 14.00 -17.59 3.71
CA LYS A 171 14.42 -18.80 4.43
C LYS A 171 13.26 -19.24 5.31
N MET A 172 12.81 -20.48 5.08
CA MET A 172 11.65 -21.05 5.74
C MET A 172 12.05 -22.26 6.58
N ASP A 173 11.48 -22.37 7.77
CA ASP A 173 11.47 -23.62 8.53
C ASP A 173 10.52 -24.64 7.88
N ASP A 174 10.59 -25.90 8.33
CA ASP A 174 9.82 -26.98 7.70
C ASP A 174 8.30 -26.78 7.84
N THR A 175 7.86 -26.19 8.95
CA THR A 175 6.46 -25.83 9.17
C THR A 175 5.98 -24.78 8.15
N THR A 176 6.76 -23.73 7.93
CA THR A 176 6.45 -22.65 6.98
C THR A 176 6.52 -23.15 5.54
N LYS A 177 7.48 -24.03 5.21
CA LYS A 177 7.53 -24.69 3.90
C LYS A 177 6.27 -25.51 3.64
N ALA A 178 5.86 -26.34 4.59
CA ALA A 178 4.64 -27.15 4.45
C ALA A 178 3.37 -26.30 4.30
N MET A 179 3.32 -25.11 4.92
CA MET A 179 2.24 -24.14 4.69
C MET A 179 2.32 -23.53 3.29
N ALA A 180 3.49 -23.07 2.87
CA ALA A 180 3.70 -22.44 1.56
C ALA A 180 3.40 -23.39 0.40
N GLU A 181 3.70 -24.68 0.54
CA GLU A 181 3.40 -25.70 -0.47
C GLU A 181 1.92 -25.89 -0.77
N LYS A 182 1.04 -25.50 0.15
CA LYS A 182 -0.42 -25.52 -0.05
C LYS A 182 -0.92 -24.38 -0.92
N HIS A 183 -0.12 -23.34 -1.10
CA HIS A 183 -0.46 -22.09 -1.79
C HIS A 183 0.46 -21.87 -3.01
N ARG A 184 0.77 -22.94 -3.75
CA ARG A 184 1.67 -22.90 -4.93
C ARG A 184 1.12 -22.07 -6.10
N ASP A 185 -0.17 -21.75 -6.09
CA ASP A 185 -0.84 -20.88 -7.06
C ASP A 185 -0.81 -19.39 -6.64
N GLU A 186 -0.25 -19.08 -5.47
CA GLU A 186 0.01 -17.71 -5.02
C GLU A 186 1.49 -17.33 -5.23
N ARG A 187 1.75 -16.04 -5.47
CA ARG A 187 3.09 -15.46 -5.47
C ARG A 187 3.12 -14.23 -4.59
N TRP A 188 4.05 -14.21 -3.64
CA TRP A 188 4.19 -13.12 -2.68
C TRP A 188 5.53 -12.42 -2.88
N LEU A 189 5.45 -11.11 -3.10
CA LEU A 189 6.57 -10.25 -3.46
C LEU A 189 6.73 -9.15 -2.41
N PHE A 190 7.96 -8.79 -2.09
CA PHE A 190 8.27 -7.72 -1.15
C PHE A 190 9.31 -6.77 -1.75
N VAL A 191 9.09 -5.46 -1.65
CA VAL A 191 10.06 -4.42 -2.02
C VAL A 191 10.45 -3.64 -0.77
N ASN A 192 11.72 -3.68 -0.39
CA ASN A 192 12.22 -3.00 0.81
C ASN A 192 12.33 -1.48 0.63
N GLY A 193 12.54 -0.81 1.77
CA GLY A 193 12.85 0.62 1.82
C GLY A 193 14.31 0.97 1.58
N THR A 194 14.63 2.24 1.73
CA THR A 194 16.00 2.80 1.73
C THR A 194 16.80 2.33 2.94
N ALA A 195 18.11 2.61 2.94
CA ALA A 195 19.03 2.34 4.05
C ALA A 195 18.99 0.88 4.55
N THR A 196 18.60 -0.05 3.67
CA THR A 196 18.44 -1.47 3.97
C THR A 196 19.36 -2.25 3.05
N GLY A 197 20.42 -2.84 3.61
CA GLY A 197 21.28 -3.76 2.87
C GLY A 197 20.61 -5.13 2.67
N HIS A 198 21.26 -5.99 1.87
CA HIS A 198 20.75 -7.34 1.56
C HIS A 198 20.44 -8.18 2.82
N SER A 199 21.23 -8.02 3.88
CA SER A 199 21.01 -8.71 5.17
C SER A 199 19.69 -8.30 5.84
N GLY A 200 19.34 -7.01 5.76
CA GLY A 200 18.09 -6.46 6.25
C GLY A 200 16.90 -6.94 5.44
N LEU A 201 17.02 -6.93 4.11
CA LEU A 201 15.99 -7.48 3.21
C LEU A 201 15.69 -8.94 3.55
N GLN A 202 16.72 -9.77 3.75
CA GLN A 202 16.53 -11.17 4.15
C GLN A 202 15.72 -11.29 5.45
N LYS A 203 16.06 -10.51 6.48
CA LYS A 203 15.30 -10.49 7.75
C LYS A 203 13.84 -10.09 7.53
N ASN A 204 13.56 -9.14 6.64
CA ASN A 204 12.19 -8.71 6.34
C ASN A 204 11.38 -9.84 5.68
N ILE A 205 11.91 -10.45 4.61
CA ILE A 205 11.18 -11.51 3.90
C ILE A 205 11.02 -12.79 4.75
N ASP A 206 11.99 -13.12 5.59
CA ASP A 206 11.89 -14.24 6.53
C ASP A 206 10.79 -13.98 7.57
N ARG A 207 10.72 -12.74 8.09
CA ARG A 207 9.67 -12.31 9.02
C ARG A 207 8.28 -12.36 8.38
N ILE A 208 8.13 -11.87 7.15
CA ILE A 208 6.86 -11.93 6.39
C ILE A 208 6.48 -13.39 6.16
N SER A 209 7.43 -14.20 5.71
CA SER A 209 7.23 -15.63 5.42
C SER A 209 6.72 -16.38 6.64
N LYS A 210 7.34 -16.18 7.82
CA LYS A 210 6.89 -16.76 9.09
C LYS A 210 5.51 -16.23 9.53
N THR A 211 5.19 -14.97 9.25
CA THR A 211 3.91 -14.34 9.63
C THR A 211 2.74 -14.95 8.87
N PHE A 212 2.89 -15.03 7.55
CA PHE A 212 1.80 -15.39 6.66
C PHE A 212 1.87 -16.84 6.22
N GLY A 213 2.97 -17.57 6.42
CA GLY A 213 3.08 -18.97 6.00
C GLY A 213 3.21 -19.14 4.49
N ARG A 214 3.89 -18.20 3.80
CA ARG A 214 4.11 -18.20 2.34
C ARG A 214 5.57 -18.03 2.00
N ALA A 215 5.97 -18.55 0.83
CA ALA A 215 7.25 -18.23 0.23
C ALA A 215 7.24 -16.78 -0.26
N ILE A 216 8.23 -15.97 0.16
CA ILE A 216 8.33 -14.56 -0.19
C ILE A 216 9.56 -14.34 -1.07
N ILE A 217 9.37 -13.62 -2.17
CA ILE A 217 10.46 -13.15 -3.01
C ILE A 217 10.68 -11.66 -2.72
N GLY A 218 11.84 -11.32 -2.20
CA GLY A 218 12.29 -9.94 -1.99
C GLY A 218 12.92 -9.38 -3.25
N ILE A 219 12.40 -8.26 -3.74
CA ILE A 219 13.00 -7.43 -4.77
C ILE A 219 13.84 -6.36 -4.04
N HIS A 220 15.14 -6.37 -4.28
CA HIS A 220 16.09 -5.56 -3.54
C HIS A 220 16.12 -4.14 -4.10
N ASN A 221 15.59 -3.19 -3.32
CA ASN A 221 15.85 -1.76 -3.48
C ASN A 221 17.22 -1.46 -2.86
N LYS A 222 18.24 -1.23 -3.69
CA LYS A 222 19.62 -1.10 -3.23
C LYS A 222 19.83 0.27 -2.59
N THR A 223 20.52 0.28 -1.46
CA THR A 223 20.90 1.52 -0.77
C THR A 223 22.28 1.95 -1.21
N TYR A 224 22.43 3.23 -1.54
CA TYR A 224 23.74 3.86 -1.77
C TYR A 224 24.21 4.68 -0.56
N GLY A 225 23.27 4.99 0.35
CA GLY A 225 23.50 5.78 1.55
C GLY A 225 22.29 6.67 1.80
N LEU A 226 22.02 7.03 3.07
CA LEU A 226 20.73 7.67 3.40
C LEU A 226 20.52 9.01 2.67
N PRO A 227 21.50 9.93 2.58
CA PRO A 227 21.38 11.12 1.74
C PRO A 227 21.13 10.82 0.24
N ALA A 228 21.88 9.91 -0.37
CA ALA A 228 21.68 9.55 -1.78
C ALA A 228 20.30 8.92 -2.02
N ASP A 229 19.89 8.02 -1.13
CA ASP A 229 18.59 7.37 -1.14
C ASP A 229 17.43 8.39 -1.03
N ILE A 230 17.55 9.41 -0.17
CA ILE A 230 16.56 10.48 -0.05
C ILE A 230 16.47 11.30 -1.35
N LEU A 231 17.62 11.63 -1.96
CA LEU A 231 17.67 12.31 -3.24
C LEU A 231 17.03 11.46 -4.34
N GLU A 232 17.32 10.17 -4.37
CA GLU A 232 16.71 9.22 -5.32
C GLU A 232 15.19 9.17 -5.13
N CYS A 233 14.69 9.08 -3.90
CA CYS A 233 13.26 9.12 -3.61
C CYS A 233 12.58 10.38 -4.16
N LEU A 234 13.21 11.55 -3.99
CA LEU A 234 12.73 12.83 -4.54
C LEU A 234 12.68 12.79 -6.07
N VAL A 235 13.74 12.30 -6.70
CA VAL A 235 13.82 12.20 -8.17
C VAL A 235 12.78 11.21 -8.70
N GLN A 236 12.65 10.02 -8.12
CA GLN A 236 11.66 9.01 -8.50
C GLN A 236 10.23 9.57 -8.42
N ARG A 237 9.85 10.17 -7.29
CA ARG A 237 8.49 10.71 -7.10
C ARG A 237 8.17 11.91 -7.98
N SER A 238 9.16 12.74 -8.29
CA SER A 238 8.94 14.01 -9.00
C SER A 238 9.04 13.86 -10.51
N PHE A 239 9.91 12.97 -10.99
CA PHE A 239 10.15 12.75 -12.42
C PHE A 239 9.58 11.44 -12.96
N ALA A 240 8.99 10.60 -12.11
CA ALA A 240 8.69 9.20 -12.45
C ALA A 240 9.93 8.46 -12.97
N TYR A 241 11.11 8.78 -12.42
CA TYR A 241 12.36 8.17 -12.86
C TYR A 241 12.40 6.70 -12.48
N LYS A 242 12.47 5.81 -13.47
CA LYS A 242 12.48 4.37 -13.27
C LYS A 242 13.91 3.91 -13.04
N THR A 243 14.32 3.81 -11.78
CA THR A 243 15.65 3.27 -11.40
C THR A 243 15.77 1.78 -11.78
N GLN A 244 16.96 1.20 -11.59
CA GLN A 244 17.17 -0.22 -11.89
C GLN A 244 16.20 -1.11 -11.11
N ASP A 245 15.97 -0.80 -9.84
CA ASP A 245 15.11 -1.60 -8.96
C ASP A 245 13.63 -1.52 -9.38
N VAL A 246 13.18 -0.37 -9.91
CA VAL A 246 11.86 -0.24 -10.56
C VAL A 246 11.75 -1.15 -11.78
N ARG A 247 12.79 -1.20 -12.63
CA ARG A 247 12.79 -2.02 -13.84
C ARG A 247 12.81 -3.52 -13.53
N VAL A 248 13.57 -3.93 -12.52
CA VAL A 248 13.58 -5.31 -12.02
C VAL A 248 12.21 -5.67 -11.45
N ALA A 249 11.67 -4.82 -10.57
CA ALA A 249 10.36 -5.03 -9.96
C ALA A 249 9.27 -5.17 -11.03
N TYR A 250 9.24 -4.25 -12.00
CA TYR A 250 8.31 -4.29 -13.12
C TYR A 250 8.41 -5.61 -13.90
N SER A 251 9.62 -6.01 -14.30
CA SER A 251 9.84 -7.20 -15.12
C SER A 251 9.37 -8.46 -14.39
N TYR A 252 9.65 -8.55 -13.09
CA TYR A 252 9.29 -9.72 -12.29
C TYR A 252 7.79 -9.78 -11.97
N VAL A 253 7.21 -8.66 -11.53
CA VAL A 253 5.76 -8.57 -11.25
C VAL A 253 4.96 -8.88 -12.51
N LYS A 254 5.37 -8.34 -13.66
CA LYS A 254 4.76 -8.64 -14.96
C LYS A 254 4.81 -10.13 -15.26
N ALA A 255 5.99 -10.75 -15.18
CA ALA A 255 6.17 -12.18 -15.46
C ALA A 255 5.26 -13.06 -14.58
N VAL A 256 5.11 -12.70 -13.30
CA VAL A 256 4.25 -13.41 -12.35
C VAL A 256 2.76 -13.19 -12.64
N LEU A 257 2.35 -11.99 -13.06
CA LEU A 257 0.94 -11.71 -13.37
C LEU A 257 0.44 -12.41 -14.64
N VAL A 258 1.32 -12.55 -15.65
CA VAL A 258 0.98 -13.23 -16.92
C VAL A 258 1.03 -14.74 -16.83
N ASP A 259 1.67 -15.31 -15.80
CA ASP A 259 1.72 -16.75 -15.57
C ASP A 259 0.30 -17.31 -15.34
N PRO A 260 -0.20 -18.23 -16.20
CA PRO A 260 -1.55 -18.79 -16.07
C PRO A 260 -1.70 -19.72 -14.86
N THR A 261 -0.60 -20.23 -14.30
CA THR A 261 -0.62 -21.08 -13.09
C THR A 261 -0.78 -20.28 -11.80
N VAL A 262 -0.47 -18.98 -11.86
CA VAL A 262 -0.60 -18.06 -10.73
C VAL A 262 -1.99 -17.44 -10.74
N LYS A 263 -2.75 -17.67 -9.67
CA LYS A 263 -4.11 -17.15 -9.48
C LYS A 263 -4.13 -15.89 -8.63
N LYS A 264 -3.09 -15.67 -7.82
CA LYS A 264 -2.99 -14.51 -6.93
C LYS A 264 -1.56 -14.03 -6.79
N VAL A 265 -1.39 -12.71 -6.81
CA VAL A 265 -0.13 -12.04 -6.56
C VAL A 265 -0.31 -11.09 -5.40
N VAL A 266 0.49 -11.21 -4.35
CA VAL A 266 0.52 -10.28 -3.24
C VAL A 266 1.81 -9.47 -3.34
N LEU A 267 1.69 -8.15 -3.49
CA LEU A 267 2.82 -7.24 -3.59
C LEU A 267 2.88 -6.33 -2.37
N ILE A 268 3.97 -6.44 -1.61
CA ILE A 268 4.18 -5.70 -0.38
C ILE A 268 5.30 -4.67 -0.59
N GLY A 269 5.07 -3.41 -0.23
CA GLY A 269 6.08 -2.35 -0.30
C GLY A 269 6.31 -1.68 1.06
N HIS A 270 7.56 -1.44 1.44
CA HIS A 270 7.90 -0.66 2.64
C HIS A 270 8.65 0.63 2.27
N SER A 271 8.30 1.76 2.88
CA SER A 271 9.02 3.03 2.67
C SER A 271 9.09 3.43 1.18
N GLN A 272 10.30 3.62 0.61
CA GLN A 272 10.53 3.83 -0.82
C GLN A 272 10.00 2.69 -1.70
N GLY A 273 9.93 1.46 -1.19
CA GLY A 273 9.26 0.36 -1.88
C GLY A 273 7.82 0.71 -2.28
N GLY A 274 7.14 1.61 -1.57
CA GLY A 274 5.86 2.18 -2.00
C GLY A 274 5.95 3.00 -3.30
N ILE A 275 6.99 3.82 -3.46
CA ILE A 275 7.26 4.59 -4.70
C ILE A 275 7.52 3.64 -5.86
N ILE A 276 8.36 2.62 -5.62
CA ILE A 276 8.68 1.62 -6.63
C ILE A 276 7.41 0.90 -7.08
N VAL A 277 6.59 0.43 -6.13
CA VAL A 277 5.32 -0.22 -6.43
C VAL A 277 4.39 0.71 -7.22
N SER A 278 4.23 1.98 -6.84
CA SER A 278 3.34 2.89 -7.58
C SER A 278 3.80 3.10 -9.03
N LEU A 279 5.10 3.26 -9.27
CA LEU A 279 5.67 3.38 -10.62
C LEU A 279 5.51 2.10 -11.44
N VAL A 280 5.68 0.94 -10.81
CA VAL A 280 5.43 -0.36 -11.46
C VAL A 280 3.96 -0.47 -11.88
N LEU A 281 3.01 -0.07 -11.02
CA LEU A 281 1.59 -0.13 -11.34
C LEU A 281 1.21 0.72 -12.55
N ASP A 282 1.72 1.95 -12.63
CA ASP A 282 1.43 2.84 -13.76
C ASP A 282 1.83 2.19 -15.10
N GLU A 283 2.98 1.52 -15.14
CA GLU A 283 3.42 0.78 -16.34
C GLU A 283 2.60 -0.49 -16.59
N LEU A 284 2.27 -1.25 -15.54
CA LEU A 284 1.48 -2.47 -15.69
C LEU A 284 0.06 -2.17 -16.17
N PHE A 285 -0.57 -1.08 -15.71
CA PHE A 285 -1.89 -0.67 -16.22
C PHE A 285 -1.86 -0.22 -17.68
N ALA A 286 -0.71 0.25 -18.19
CA ALA A 286 -0.56 0.61 -19.59
C ALA A 286 -0.40 -0.62 -20.51
N GLU A 287 0.06 -1.77 -19.97
CA GLU A 287 0.47 -2.91 -20.78
C GLU A 287 -0.32 -4.20 -20.56
N LEU A 288 -0.86 -4.43 -19.36
CA LEU A 288 -1.53 -5.68 -19.02
C LEU A 288 -3.06 -5.54 -19.08
N PRO A 289 -3.77 -6.60 -19.51
CA PRO A 289 -5.22 -6.62 -19.45
C PRO A 289 -5.70 -6.64 -18.00
N THR A 290 -6.92 -6.14 -17.77
CA THR A 290 -7.60 -6.11 -16.47
C THR A 290 -7.61 -7.48 -15.77
N SER A 291 -7.74 -8.58 -16.53
CA SER A 291 -7.75 -9.95 -15.98
C SER A 291 -6.42 -10.38 -15.36
N CYS A 292 -5.29 -9.89 -15.87
CA CYS A 292 -3.99 -10.08 -15.23
C CYS A 292 -3.89 -9.22 -13.98
N MET A 293 -4.25 -7.94 -14.09
CA MET A 293 -4.17 -6.98 -12.99
C MET A 293 -5.09 -7.35 -11.81
N SER A 294 -6.24 -7.97 -12.06
CA SER A 294 -7.18 -8.41 -11.02
C SER A 294 -6.65 -9.52 -10.11
N LYS A 295 -5.53 -10.18 -10.47
CA LYS A 295 -4.85 -11.15 -9.60
C LYS A 295 -4.12 -10.48 -8.43
N LEU A 296 -3.88 -9.17 -8.51
CA LEU A 296 -3.01 -8.44 -7.59
C LEU A 296 -3.75 -8.03 -6.31
N GLU A 297 -3.08 -8.18 -5.17
CA GLU A 297 -3.41 -7.54 -3.89
C GLU A 297 -2.17 -6.77 -3.42
N ILE A 298 -2.33 -5.54 -2.92
CA ILE A 298 -1.23 -4.65 -2.57
C ILE A 298 -1.30 -4.21 -1.12
N TYR A 299 -0.16 -4.28 -0.44
CA TYR A 299 -0.04 -3.85 0.95
C TYR A 299 1.20 -2.99 1.11
N THR A 300 1.08 -1.82 1.73
CA THR A 300 2.26 -0.99 1.98
C THR A 300 2.38 -0.57 3.42
N PHE A 301 3.62 -0.39 3.87
CA PHE A 301 3.97 -0.04 5.23
C PHE A 301 4.87 1.20 5.23
N GLY A 302 4.45 2.27 5.91
CA GLY A 302 5.19 3.53 5.95
C GLY A 302 5.45 4.11 4.55
N SER A 303 4.51 3.95 3.61
CA SER A 303 4.72 4.25 2.19
C SER A 303 5.16 5.69 1.93
N ALA A 304 6.28 5.82 1.21
CA ALA A 304 6.78 7.08 0.69
C ALA A 304 6.13 7.48 -0.65
N ALA A 305 5.21 6.71 -1.22
CA ALA A 305 4.67 7.01 -2.55
C ALA A 305 3.90 8.34 -2.58
N SER A 306 4.01 9.06 -3.70
CA SER A 306 3.24 10.29 -3.95
C SER A 306 1.86 10.04 -4.54
N HIS A 307 1.58 8.85 -5.08
CA HIS A 307 0.33 8.49 -5.71
C HIS A 307 0.16 6.96 -5.71
N PHE A 308 -1.06 6.50 -5.91
CA PHE A 308 -1.38 5.10 -6.20
C PHE A 308 -2.55 5.05 -7.17
N SER A 309 -2.30 4.58 -8.39
CA SER A 309 -3.30 4.47 -9.45
C SER A 309 -4.07 3.16 -9.32
N ASN A 310 -5.40 3.22 -9.49
CA ASN A 310 -6.25 2.03 -9.61
C ASN A 310 -7.53 2.42 -10.37
N PRO A 311 -7.60 2.22 -11.70
CA PRO A 311 -8.75 2.60 -12.48
C PRO A 311 -10.00 1.79 -12.07
N LEU A 312 -11.16 2.35 -12.36
CA LEU A 312 -12.44 1.69 -12.19
C LEU A 312 -12.81 0.91 -13.45
N VAL A 313 -13.47 -0.23 -13.26
CA VAL A 313 -14.08 -1.04 -14.30
C VAL A 313 -15.58 -0.84 -14.23
N SER A 314 -16.21 -0.48 -15.36
CA SER A 314 -17.65 -0.49 -15.48
C SER A 314 -18.17 -1.92 -15.51
N SER A 315 -19.04 -2.26 -14.59
CA SER A 315 -19.77 -3.54 -14.56
C SER A 315 -20.87 -3.54 -15.62
N THR A 316 -20.47 -3.60 -16.89
CA THR A 316 -21.38 -3.73 -18.04
C THR A 316 -21.37 -5.13 -18.66
N THR A 317 -20.75 -6.11 -18.00
CA THR A 317 -20.76 -7.50 -18.46
C THR A 317 -21.55 -8.34 -17.48
N GLU A 318 -22.87 -8.35 -17.65
CA GLU A 318 -23.62 -9.54 -17.29
C GLU A 318 -23.09 -10.68 -18.18
N GLU A 319 -22.46 -11.66 -17.54
CA GLU A 319 -22.31 -12.99 -18.15
C GLU A 319 -23.69 -13.39 -18.68
N HIS A 320 -23.76 -13.64 -20.00
CA HIS A 320 -24.93 -14.22 -20.64
C HIS A 320 -25.26 -15.56 -19.98
N SER A 321 -26.08 -15.53 -18.93
CA SER A 321 -26.81 -16.70 -18.48
C SER A 321 -27.80 -17.06 -19.60
N PRO A 322 -27.80 -18.29 -20.11
CA PRO A 322 -28.75 -18.68 -21.16
C PRO A 322 -30.17 -18.58 -20.60
N VAL A 323 -30.92 -17.60 -21.10
CA VAL A 323 -32.32 -17.33 -20.74
C VAL A 323 -33.16 -18.57 -21.10
N SER A 324 -33.74 -19.19 -20.08
CA SER A 324 -34.89 -20.10 -20.26
C SER A 324 -36.15 -19.24 -20.41
N PRO A 325 -36.93 -19.37 -21.50
CA PRO A 325 -37.99 -18.43 -21.81
C PRO A 325 -39.32 -18.87 -21.18
N THR A 326 -39.54 -18.66 -19.88
CA THR A 326 -40.92 -18.74 -19.35
C THR A 326 -41.10 -18.03 -17.99
N SER A 327 -41.36 -16.71 -17.98
CA SER A 327 -42.31 -16.04 -17.07
C SER A 327 -42.25 -14.51 -17.22
N ALA A 328 -43.38 -13.86 -16.94
CA ALA A 328 -43.76 -12.47 -17.19
C ALA A 328 -42.74 -11.34 -16.86
N PRO A 329 -42.86 -10.16 -17.51
CA PRO A 329 -41.92 -9.05 -17.33
C PRO A 329 -42.13 -8.37 -15.97
N ALA A 330 -41.33 -8.76 -14.98
CA ALA A 330 -41.10 -7.92 -13.81
C ALA A 330 -40.12 -6.82 -14.21
N VAL A 331 -40.54 -5.56 -14.11
CA VAL A 331 -39.65 -4.40 -14.24
C VAL A 331 -38.75 -4.39 -13.01
N HIS A 332 -37.65 -5.14 -13.06
CA HIS A 332 -36.53 -4.95 -12.15
C HIS A 332 -35.85 -3.64 -12.54
N PHE A 333 -35.93 -2.64 -11.66
CA PHE A 333 -35.00 -1.51 -11.73
C PHE A 333 -33.62 -2.07 -11.36
N ASP A 334 -32.84 -2.43 -12.37
CA ASP A 334 -31.44 -2.77 -12.18
C ASP A 334 -30.73 -1.53 -11.65
N ILE A 335 -30.44 -1.52 -10.34
CA ILE A 335 -29.53 -0.56 -9.74
C ILE A 335 -28.17 -0.84 -10.40
N PRO A 336 -27.59 0.11 -11.16
CA PRO A 336 -26.31 -0.13 -11.78
C PRO A 336 -25.30 -0.55 -10.71
N SER A 337 -24.69 -1.72 -10.92
CA SER A 337 -23.71 -2.28 -10.00
C SER A 337 -22.60 -1.25 -9.78
N GLN A 338 -22.21 -1.05 -8.52
CA GLN A 338 -21.26 0.00 -8.17
C GLN A 338 -19.93 -0.21 -8.93
N PRO A 339 -19.31 0.86 -9.44
CA PRO A 339 -18.04 0.75 -10.15
C PRO A 339 -16.99 0.11 -9.22
N LYS A 340 -16.26 -0.89 -9.73
CA LYS A 340 -15.26 -1.62 -8.96
C LYS A 340 -13.87 -1.29 -9.47
N HIS A 341 -12.92 -1.16 -8.56
CA HIS A 341 -11.52 -1.05 -8.94
C HIS A 341 -10.99 -2.33 -9.59
N VAL A 342 -10.02 -2.19 -10.51
CA VAL A 342 -9.32 -3.34 -11.13
C VAL A 342 -8.63 -4.19 -10.07
N ILE A 343 -7.83 -3.55 -9.22
CA ILE A 343 -7.17 -4.21 -8.09
C ILE A 343 -8.13 -4.17 -6.91
N SER A 344 -8.54 -5.35 -6.45
CA SER A 344 -9.60 -5.46 -5.43
C SER A 344 -9.16 -4.99 -4.05
N HIS A 345 -7.87 -5.12 -3.72
CA HIS A 345 -7.36 -4.83 -2.39
C HIS A 345 -6.04 -4.06 -2.46
N ILE A 346 -6.09 -2.83 -1.96
CA ILE A 346 -4.92 -1.97 -1.70
C ILE A 346 -5.08 -1.43 -0.28
N GLU A 347 -4.12 -1.73 0.60
CA GLU A 347 -4.12 -1.25 1.98
C GLU A 347 -2.78 -0.61 2.34
N HIS A 348 -2.83 0.49 3.09
CA HIS A 348 -1.66 1.22 3.56
C HIS A 348 -1.65 1.28 5.09
N TYR A 349 -0.53 0.91 5.69
CA TYR A 349 -0.32 0.92 7.12
C TYR A 349 0.69 2.01 7.48
N ALA A 350 0.33 2.92 8.39
CA ALA A 350 1.14 4.06 8.76
C ALA A 350 1.17 4.30 10.29
N ASN A 351 2.28 4.79 10.79
CA ASN A 351 2.41 5.33 12.14
C ASN A 351 2.26 6.85 12.10
N GLU A 352 1.48 7.44 13.02
CA GLU A 352 1.16 8.87 12.99
C GLU A 352 2.40 9.78 13.07
N HIS A 353 3.43 9.41 13.84
CA HIS A 353 4.65 10.20 14.05
C HIS A 353 5.85 9.67 13.27
N ASP A 354 5.62 8.83 12.26
CA ASP A 354 6.66 8.38 11.31
C ASP A 354 6.82 9.42 10.19
N MET A 355 8.06 9.87 10.00
CA MET A 355 8.45 10.91 9.04
C MET A 355 8.07 10.54 7.59
N VAL A 356 8.27 9.27 7.22
CA VAL A 356 8.13 8.83 5.83
C VAL A 356 6.69 8.80 5.33
N PRO A 357 5.71 8.14 6.01
CA PRO A 357 4.32 8.21 5.60
C PRO A 357 3.75 9.61 5.73
N ARG A 358 4.26 10.45 6.66
CA ARG A 358 3.93 11.88 6.71
C ARG A 358 4.37 12.63 5.47
N TRP A 359 5.50 12.27 4.85
CA TRP A 359 5.94 12.84 3.57
C TRP A 359 5.28 12.14 2.35
N GLY A 360 4.86 10.90 2.51
CA GLY A 360 4.21 10.07 1.49
C GLY A 360 2.70 10.01 1.65
N VAL A 361 2.20 8.81 1.97
CA VAL A 361 0.76 8.47 1.95
C VAL A 361 -0.13 9.45 2.72
N LEU A 362 0.28 9.89 3.91
CA LEU A 362 -0.55 10.77 4.76
C LEU A 362 -0.65 12.18 4.16
N HIS A 363 0.47 12.78 3.74
CA HIS A 363 0.44 14.09 3.09
C HIS A 363 -0.36 14.07 1.78
N CYS A 364 -0.19 13.01 0.99
CA CYS A 364 -0.88 12.87 -0.30
C CYS A 364 -2.39 12.70 -0.17
N ILE A 365 -2.86 12.16 0.96
CA ILE A 365 -4.28 11.93 1.23
C ILE A 365 -4.92 13.08 2.02
N GLN A 366 -4.17 13.70 2.93
CA GLN A 366 -4.69 14.72 3.86
C GLN A 366 -4.54 16.14 3.29
N ASP A 367 -3.39 16.43 2.69
CA ASP A 367 -3.02 17.80 2.29
C ASP A 367 -3.10 17.99 0.77
N THR A 368 -3.07 16.91 -0.03
CA THR A 368 -3.20 17.00 -1.49
C THR A 368 -4.48 16.32 -1.99
N LEU A 369 -5.64 16.83 -1.59
CA LEU A 369 -6.96 16.23 -1.88
C LEU A 369 -7.27 16.00 -3.37
N ASN A 370 -6.65 16.76 -4.28
CA ASN A 370 -6.74 16.58 -5.75
C ASN A 370 -5.94 15.40 -6.31
N ASN A 371 -5.11 14.79 -5.47
CA ASN A 371 -4.19 13.75 -5.87
C ASN A 371 -4.83 12.36 -5.84
N ARG A 372 -4.49 11.53 -6.82
CA ARG A 372 -4.99 10.16 -6.91
C ARG A 372 -4.22 9.25 -5.95
N TYR A 373 -4.92 8.70 -4.98
CA TYR A 373 -4.35 7.73 -4.03
C TYR A 373 -5.38 6.66 -3.67
N ALA A 374 -5.33 5.54 -4.39
CA ALA A 374 -6.21 4.40 -4.21
C ALA A 374 -5.82 3.58 -2.97
N GLY A 375 -6.81 2.91 -2.36
CA GLY A 375 -6.62 2.02 -1.21
C GLY A 375 -7.07 2.61 0.13
N SER A 376 -7.31 1.73 1.09
CA SER A 376 -7.66 2.11 2.47
C SER A 376 -6.39 2.36 3.30
N VAL A 377 -6.47 3.26 4.27
CA VAL A 377 -5.32 3.61 5.12
C VAL A 377 -5.63 3.39 6.59
N PHE A 378 -4.78 2.61 7.25
CA PHE A 378 -4.79 2.37 8.69
C PHE A 378 -3.66 3.15 9.34
N VAL A 379 -4.01 4.13 10.19
CA VAL A 379 -3.04 4.97 10.89
C VAL A 379 -3.06 4.65 12.38
N ARG A 380 -1.93 4.19 12.92
CA ARG A 380 -1.74 3.97 14.35
C ARG A 380 -1.47 5.31 15.03
N MET A 381 -2.46 5.82 15.76
CA MET A 381 -2.40 7.12 16.43
C MET A 381 -1.43 7.10 17.62
N GLY A 382 -0.71 8.19 17.83
CA GLY A 382 0.29 8.36 18.89
C GLY A 382 1.56 7.53 18.72
N ALA A 383 1.71 6.83 17.59
CA ALA A 383 2.83 5.92 17.39
C ALA A 383 3.92 6.47 16.46
N SER A 384 5.16 6.10 16.76
CA SER A 384 6.36 6.41 15.97
C SER A 384 7.00 5.13 15.41
N GLY A 385 8.13 5.30 14.73
CA GLY A 385 8.99 4.23 14.25
C GLY A 385 8.74 3.88 12.79
N HIS A 386 9.83 3.70 12.03
CA HIS A 386 9.77 3.44 10.60
C HIS A 386 10.22 2.03 10.17
N MET A 387 11.16 1.41 10.90
CA MET A 387 11.65 0.05 10.63
C MET A 387 10.53 -0.97 10.41
N PHE A 388 10.62 -1.77 9.34
CA PHE A 388 9.55 -2.63 8.86
C PHE A 388 9.18 -3.75 9.86
N ASN A 389 10.14 -4.56 10.27
CA ASN A 389 9.91 -5.64 11.24
C ASN A 389 9.59 -5.05 12.61
N GLN A 390 10.45 -4.17 13.12
CA GLN A 390 10.39 -3.70 14.50
C GLN A 390 9.17 -2.81 14.79
N HIS A 391 8.85 -1.84 13.92
CA HIS A 391 7.83 -0.82 14.19
C HIS A 391 6.49 -1.04 13.49
N TYR A 392 6.47 -1.88 12.45
CA TYR A 392 5.25 -2.29 11.76
C TYR A 392 4.91 -3.75 12.09
N MET A 393 5.66 -4.75 11.59
CA MET A 393 5.28 -6.16 11.71
C MET A 393 5.10 -6.63 13.15
N ASN A 394 6.02 -6.34 14.06
CA ASN A 394 5.93 -6.79 15.45
C ASN A 394 4.74 -6.19 16.21
N THR A 395 4.28 -5.01 15.76
CA THR A 395 3.19 -4.28 16.42
C THR A 395 1.83 -4.59 15.81
N MET A 396 1.77 -4.73 14.48
CA MET A 396 0.52 -4.92 13.72
C MET A 396 0.24 -6.39 13.43
N PHE A 397 1.28 -7.21 13.27
CA PHE A 397 1.24 -8.64 12.92
C PHE A 397 2.21 -9.48 13.78
N PRO A 398 2.02 -9.53 15.11
CA PRO A 398 2.91 -10.27 16.01
C PRO A 398 2.90 -11.77 15.73
N LEU A 399 4.01 -12.46 16.02
CA LEU A 399 4.09 -13.92 15.87
C LEU A 399 3.37 -14.65 17.01
N PRO A 400 2.71 -15.79 16.74
CA PRO A 400 1.90 -16.51 17.74
C PRO A 400 2.65 -17.08 18.94
N GLU A 401 3.95 -17.34 18.81
CA GLU A 401 4.74 -18.13 19.77
C GLU A 401 5.11 -17.41 21.07
N LYS A 402 4.89 -16.09 21.19
CA LYS A 402 5.50 -15.34 22.30
C LYS A 402 4.65 -15.09 23.54
N ASP A 403 3.32 -15.29 23.56
CA ASP A 403 2.51 -15.28 24.80
C ASP A 403 1.03 -15.61 24.49
N ALA A 404 0.45 -16.70 25.01
CA ALA A 404 -0.92 -17.18 24.71
C ALA A 404 -2.09 -16.17 24.93
N HIS A 405 -1.81 -14.97 25.46
CA HIS A 405 -2.74 -13.83 25.59
C HIS A 405 -2.67 -12.80 24.44
N TRP A 406 -1.83 -13.00 23.41
CA TRP A 406 -1.38 -11.98 22.45
C TRP A 406 -2.42 -11.39 21.49
N MET A 407 -3.62 -11.97 21.35
CA MET A 407 -4.64 -11.44 20.44
C MET A 407 -5.48 -10.33 21.07
N SER A 408 -5.83 -10.45 22.36
CA SER A 408 -6.75 -9.54 23.04
C SER A 408 -6.11 -8.17 23.28
N GLY A 409 -6.63 -7.13 22.62
CA GLY A 409 -6.10 -5.75 22.71
C GLY A 409 -4.95 -5.43 21.74
N SER A 410 -4.68 -6.33 20.79
CA SER A 410 -3.72 -6.10 19.69
C SER A 410 -4.20 -4.99 18.74
N PHE A 411 -3.29 -4.46 17.91
CA PHE A 411 -3.60 -3.50 16.83
C PHE A 411 -4.87 -3.90 16.04
N LEU A 412 -5.08 -5.19 15.83
CA LEU A 412 -6.16 -5.74 15.04
C LEU A 412 -7.53 -5.67 15.73
N ASP A 413 -7.55 -5.76 17.06
CA ASP A 413 -8.78 -5.74 17.86
C ASP A 413 -9.24 -4.32 18.20
N ASN A 414 -8.40 -3.32 17.94
CA ASN A 414 -8.78 -1.94 18.13
C ASN A 414 -9.86 -1.55 17.12
N ARG A 415 -10.94 -0.96 17.63
CA ARG A 415 -11.96 -0.33 16.79
C ARG A 415 -11.34 0.85 16.07
N VAL A 416 -11.68 1.01 14.80
CA VAL A 416 -11.23 2.14 14.01
C VAL A 416 -12.14 3.34 14.21
N LYS A 417 -11.55 4.54 14.18
CA LYS A 417 -12.27 5.80 14.07
C LYS A 417 -12.12 6.31 12.65
N MET A 418 -13.26 6.53 12.00
CA MET A 418 -13.30 7.12 10.67
C MET A 418 -12.91 8.59 10.70
N ASP A 419 -12.21 9.03 9.66
CA ASP A 419 -12.11 10.44 9.31
C ASP A 419 -13.14 10.79 8.22
N GLU A 420 -14.42 10.80 8.61
CA GLU A 420 -15.55 11.08 7.71
C GLU A 420 -15.39 12.43 7.00
N LYS A 421 -14.87 13.44 7.72
CA LYS A 421 -14.62 14.77 7.17
C LYS A 421 -13.60 14.71 6.04
N LEU A 422 -12.51 13.97 6.23
CA LEU A 422 -11.51 13.81 5.18
C LEU A 422 -12.05 13.03 3.97
N ALA A 423 -12.82 11.96 4.20
CA ALA A 423 -13.45 11.21 3.12
C ALA A 423 -14.34 12.11 2.26
N MET A 424 -15.25 12.86 2.89
CA MET A 424 -16.12 13.82 2.19
C MET A 424 -15.30 14.89 1.45
N LYS A 425 -14.25 15.44 2.08
CA LYS A 425 -13.38 16.44 1.44
C LYS A 425 -12.73 15.90 0.16
N ARG A 426 -12.21 14.66 0.18
CA ARG A 426 -11.59 14.03 -0.99
C ARG A 426 -12.57 13.81 -2.14
N GLU A 427 -13.79 13.35 -1.83
CA GLU A 427 -14.82 13.15 -2.85
C GLU A 427 -15.31 14.46 -3.46
N ASN A 428 -15.61 15.45 -2.61
CA ASN A 428 -16.04 16.77 -3.06
C ASN A 428 -15.00 17.43 -3.96
N MET A 429 -13.71 17.29 -3.63
CA MET A 429 -12.66 17.89 -4.43
C MET A 429 -12.45 17.19 -5.77
N ALA A 430 -12.57 15.86 -5.81
CA ALA A 430 -12.56 15.12 -7.07
C ALA A 430 -13.72 15.54 -7.98
N MET A 431 -14.92 15.73 -7.43
CA MET A 431 -16.08 16.24 -8.18
C MET A 431 -15.86 17.67 -8.70
N SER A 432 -15.32 18.57 -7.86
CA SER A 432 -15.11 19.96 -8.26
C SER A 432 -14.11 20.09 -9.41
N ASN A 433 -13.05 19.28 -9.41
CA ASN A 433 -12.03 19.33 -10.48
C ASN A 433 -12.61 19.08 -11.86
N ILE A 434 -13.56 18.17 -11.97
CA ILE A 434 -14.19 17.84 -13.25
C ILE A 434 -15.09 18.97 -13.72
N GLY A 435 -15.80 19.61 -12.79
CA GLY A 435 -16.56 20.82 -13.07
C GLY A 435 -15.67 21.90 -13.68
N VAL A 436 -14.50 22.15 -13.09
CA VAL A 436 -13.52 23.11 -13.60
C VAL A 436 -13.00 22.70 -14.97
N MET A 437 -12.54 21.44 -15.14
CA MET A 437 -12.01 20.94 -16.41
C MET A 437 -13.04 21.04 -17.56
N ARG A 438 -14.31 20.78 -17.28
CA ARG A 438 -15.39 20.93 -18.27
C ARG A 438 -15.62 22.38 -18.67
N ARG A 439 -15.63 23.30 -17.69
CA ARG A 439 -15.82 24.72 -17.93
C ARG A 439 -14.69 25.30 -18.78
N GLU A 440 -13.45 25.02 -18.41
CA GLU A 440 -12.27 25.47 -19.15
C GLU A 440 -12.19 24.85 -20.55
N GLY A 441 -12.61 23.59 -20.68
CA GLY A 441 -12.69 22.90 -21.98
C GLY A 441 -13.86 23.35 -22.88
N GLY A 442 -14.72 24.27 -22.43
CA GLY A 442 -15.92 24.68 -23.17
C GLY A 442 -16.93 23.54 -23.38
N LEU A 443 -16.88 22.50 -22.54
CA LEU A 443 -17.71 21.30 -22.60
C LEU A 443 -18.98 21.43 -21.73
N GLU A 444 -19.30 22.63 -21.26
CA GLU A 444 -20.60 22.88 -20.64
C GLU A 444 -21.69 22.65 -21.69
N PHE A 445 -22.45 21.55 -21.51
CA PHE A 445 -23.71 21.40 -22.21
C PHE A 445 -24.58 22.57 -21.75
N GLY A 446 -24.82 23.53 -22.64
CA GLY A 446 -25.70 24.64 -22.35
C GLY A 446 -26.99 24.09 -21.77
N ASP A 447 -27.40 24.64 -20.62
CA ASP A 447 -28.73 24.45 -20.06
C ASP A 447 -29.74 24.88 -21.12
N ARG A 448 -30.08 23.95 -22.02
CA ARG A 448 -31.24 24.10 -22.88
C ARG A 448 -32.39 23.90 -21.91
N GLN A 449 -32.85 25.02 -21.35
CA GLN A 449 -34.12 25.13 -20.67
C GLN A 449 -35.09 24.22 -21.42
N VAL A 450 -35.56 23.19 -20.71
CA VAL A 450 -36.73 22.45 -21.13
C VAL A 450 -37.86 23.47 -21.08
N ILE A 451 -38.06 24.20 -22.18
CA ILE A 451 -39.29 24.93 -22.42
C ILE A 451 -40.33 23.83 -22.57
N GLN A 452 -41.16 23.71 -21.55
CA GLN A 452 -42.32 22.86 -21.51
C GLN A 452 -43.37 23.44 -22.48
N ASP A 453 -43.12 23.30 -23.77
CA ASP A 453 -44.15 23.44 -24.79
C ASP A 453 -44.48 22.04 -25.30
N GLY A 454 -45.68 21.59 -24.97
CA GLY A 454 -46.17 20.27 -25.33
C GLY A 454 -46.32 20.13 -26.84
N MET A 455 -45.53 19.25 -27.43
CA MET A 455 -45.93 18.30 -28.48
C MET A 455 -44.74 17.39 -28.76
N GLY A 456 -44.99 16.08 -28.86
CA GLY A 456 -43.95 15.06 -28.81
C GLY A 456 -42.90 15.09 -29.93
N MET A 457 -41.69 14.66 -29.57
CA MET A 457 -40.81 13.91 -30.46
C MET A 457 -39.94 12.95 -29.65
N MET A 458 -40.08 11.65 -29.95
CA MET A 458 -39.06 10.66 -29.66
C MET A 458 -37.78 11.04 -30.42
N THR A 459 -36.71 11.33 -29.70
CA THR A 459 -35.34 11.15 -30.22
C THR A 459 -34.56 10.35 -29.19
N GLY A 460 -34.22 9.13 -29.58
CA GLY A 460 -33.38 8.24 -28.79
C GLY A 460 -31.90 8.57 -28.96
N SER A 461 -31.13 8.08 -27.98
CA SER A 461 -29.68 7.88 -27.93
C SER A 461 -28.80 9.02 -27.40
N SER A 462 -28.03 8.65 -26.36
CA SER A 462 -26.83 9.29 -25.79
C SER A 462 -26.93 10.28 -24.61
N GLN A 463 -28.12 10.63 -24.10
CA GLN A 463 -28.23 11.53 -22.93
C GLN A 463 -28.32 10.81 -21.56
N THR A 464 -28.68 9.52 -21.54
CA THR A 464 -28.90 8.76 -20.30
C THR A 464 -27.60 8.42 -19.56
N ASN A 465 -26.50 8.10 -20.24
CA ASN A 465 -25.26 7.70 -19.56
C ASN A 465 -24.59 8.84 -18.78
N ALA A 466 -24.57 10.06 -19.31
CA ALA A 466 -23.96 11.20 -18.62
C ALA A 466 -24.72 11.59 -17.35
N ASN A 467 -26.06 11.56 -17.39
CA ASN A 467 -26.89 11.82 -16.22
C ASN A 467 -26.77 10.71 -15.18
N THR A 468 -26.74 9.43 -15.58
CA THR A 468 -26.55 8.31 -14.65
C THR A 468 -25.20 8.38 -13.95
N ILE A 469 -24.09 8.58 -14.68
CA ILE A 469 -22.76 8.71 -14.08
C ILE A 469 -22.70 9.95 -13.17
N MET A 470 -23.35 11.06 -13.51
CA MET A 470 -23.45 12.24 -12.64
C MET A 470 -24.31 12.01 -11.39
N THR A 471 -25.38 11.21 -11.48
CA THR A 471 -26.19 10.78 -10.33
C THR A 471 -25.40 9.84 -9.42
N PHE A 472 -24.58 8.93 -9.97
CA PHE A 472 -23.66 8.08 -9.22
C PHE A 472 -22.51 8.88 -8.60
N ALA A 473 -21.97 9.88 -9.29
CA ALA A 473 -20.96 10.77 -8.73
C ALA A 473 -21.50 11.58 -7.55
N ARG A 474 -22.78 11.94 -7.58
CA ARG A 474 -23.50 12.58 -6.46
C ARG A 474 -23.75 11.65 -5.27
N THR A 475 -23.65 10.33 -5.45
CA THR A 475 -23.68 9.41 -4.32
C THR A 475 -22.29 9.44 -3.67
N ASN A 476 -22.18 10.03 -2.47
CA ASN A 476 -20.95 10.08 -1.66
C ASN A 476 -20.50 8.65 -1.30
N THR A 477 -19.95 7.92 -2.25
CA THR A 477 -19.79 6.47 -2.18
C THR A 477 -18.70 6.11 -1.17
N GLY A 478 -17.63 6.88 -1.14
CA GLY A 478 -16.56 6.83 -0.15
C GLY A 478 -17.02 7.26 1.23
N TYR A 479 -17.96 8.19 1.37
CA TYR A 479 -18.62 8.46 2.66
C TYR A 479 -19.42 7.24 3.14
N LEU A 480 -20.23 6.62 2.28
CA LEU A 480 -20.99 5.42 2.65
C LEU A 480 -20.07 4.26 3.07
N LEU A 481 -18.97 4.05 2.34
CA LEU A 481 -17.93 3.08 2.72
C LEU A 481 -17.26 3.43 4.06
N ALA A 482 -17.07 4.72 4.35
CA ALA A 482 -16.55 5.18 5.64
C ALA A 482 -17.56 4.91 6.77
N GLU A 483 -18.83 5.25 6.56
CA GLU A 483 -19.91 5.01 7.53
C GLU A 483 -20.05 3.52 7.85
N GLU A 484 -20.01 2.66 6.83
CA GLU A 484 -20.08 1.20 7.01
C GLU A 484 -18.87 0.63 7.78
N ALA A 485 -17.73 1.32 7.74
CA ALA A 485 -16.51 0.90 8.45
C ALA A 485 -16.48 1.40 9.91
N GLN A 486 -17.31 2.37 10.27
CA GLN A 486 -17.32 2.97 11.60
C GLN A 486 -17.65 1.93 12.68
N GLY A 487 -16.83 1.87 13.72
CA GLY A 487 -17.01 0.94 14.82
C GLY A 487 -16.56 -0.49 14.53
N LYS A 488 -16.22 -0.87 13.28
CA LYS A 488 -15.55 -2.14 12.98
C LYS A 488 -14.12 -2.13 13.55
N THR A 489 -13.55 -3.30 13.76
CA THR A 489 -12.16 -3.50 14.15
C THR A 489 -11.25 -3.55 12.93
N VAL A 490 -9.96 -3.31 13.10
CA VAL A 490 -9.00 -3.50 12.00
C VAL A 490 -9.03 -4.94 11.48
N ARG A 491 -9.25 -5.93 12.35
CA ARG A 491 -9.41 -7.34 12.00
C ARG A 491 -10.56 -7.59 11.02
N GLU A 492 -11.66 -6.86 11.15
CA GLU A 492 -12.84 -6.99 10.29
C GLU A 492 -12.62 -6.30 8.93
N LEU A 493 -11.82 -5.23 8.90
CA LEU A 493 -11.58 -4.40 7.71
C LEU A 493 -10.36 -4.83 6.89
N SER A 494 -9.26 -5.16 7.56
CA SER A 494 -7.99 -5.55 6.92
C SER A 494 -8.11 -6.95 6.32
N ARG A 495 -7.85 -7.05 5.02
CA ARG A 495 -7.73 -8.32 4.33
C ARG A 495 -6.39 -8.99 4.62
N LEU A 496 -5.31 -8.22 4.77
CA LEU A 496 -3.98 -8.79 5.05
C LEU A 496 -4.00 -9.66 6.31
N TRP A 497 -4.76 -9.25 7.32
CA TRP A 497 -4.97 -10.01 8.54
C TRP A 497 -5.45 -11.46 8.29
N ARG A 498 -6.32 -11.67 7.29
CA ARG A 498 -6.89 -13.00 7.01
C ARG A 498 -5.85 -14.03 6.55
N TYR A 499 -4.64 -13.58 6.23
CA TYR A 499 -3.52 -14.43 5.87
C TYR A 499 -2.69 -14.90 7.07
N LEU A 500 -2.91 -14.38 8.27
CA LEU A 500 -2.06 -14.70 9.42
C LEU A 500 -2.03 -16.21 9.71
N GLY A 501 -0.82 -16.74 9.91
CA GLY A 501 -0.60 -18.14 10.28
C GLY A 501 -0.94 -19.13 9.15
N GLY A 502 -0.72 -18.76 7.89
CA GLY A 502 -0.96 -19.65 6.74
C GLY A 502 -2.40 -19.72 6.25
N ARG A 503 -3.32 -18.97 6.85
CA ARG A 503 -4.76 -18.95 6.51
C ARG A 503 -5.03 -18.23 5.18
N SER A 504 -6.20 -18.43 4.59
CA SER A 504 -6.62 -17.69 3.38
C SER A 504 -7.95 -16.96 3.60
N PRO A 505 -8.21 -15.82 2.92
CA PRO A 505 -9.44 -15.03 3.08
C PRO A 505 -10.76 -15.77 2.81
N HIS A 506 -10.71 -16.90 2.12
CA HIS A 506 -11.87 -17.71 1.72
C HIS A 506 -12.19 -18.84 2.70
N THR A 507 -11.32 -19.10 3.68
CA THR A 507 -11.63 -20.02 4.79
C THR A 507 -12.45 -19.28 5.86
N PRO A 508 -13.67 -19.72 6.20
CA PRO A 508 -14.45 -19.11 7.28
C PRO A 508 -13.62 -19.12 8.57
N THR A 509 -13.48 -17.96 9.21
CA THR A 509 -12.90 -17.88 10.55
C THR A 509 -13.86 -18.59 11.52
N PRO A 510 -13.42 -19.59 12.31
CA PRO A 510 -14.19 -20.00 13.47
C PRO A 510 -14.23 -18.81 14.42
N PHE A 511 -15.39 -18.17 14.53
CA PHE A 511 -15.62 -17.13 15.53
C PHE A 511 -15.43 -17.75 16.92
N PRO A 512 -14.54 -17.22 17.78
CA PRO A 512 -14.78 -17.35 19.19
C PRO A 512 -15.92 -16.39 19.50
N THR A 513 -17.14 -16.91 19.62
CA THR A 513 -18.25 -16.17 20.22
C THR A 513 -17.82 -15.74 21.62
N MET A 514 -17.44 -14.47 21.79
CA MET A 514 -17.65 -13.79 23.07
C MET A 514 -19.17 -13.66 23.24
N GLY A 515 -19.75 -14.68 23.85
CA GLY A 515 -21.19 -14.82 24.06
C GLY A 515 -21.44 -15.94 25.05
N GLY A 516 -20.77 -15.89 26.20
CA GLY A 516 -21.23 -16.60 27.38
C GLY A 516 -22.41 -15.83 27.98
N GLU A 517 -23.47 -16.56 28.27
CA GLU A 517 -24.66 -16.15 29.02
C GLU A 517 -25.76 -15.39 28.26
N ALA A 518 -26.64 -16.17 27.62
CA ALA A 518 -28.07 -16.02 27.83
C ALA A 518 -28.80 -17.26 27.31
N GLN A 519 -28.78 -18.36 28.06
CA GLN A 519 -29.86 -19.35 28.00
C GLN A 519 -29.77 -20.33 29.18
N TRP A 520 -30.90 -20.43 29.89
CA TRP A 520 -31.24 -21.39 30.96
C TRP A 520 -30.76 -21.08 32.37
N LEU A 521 -31.63 -20.43 33.15
CA LEU A 521 -32.00 -20.90 34.50
C LEU A 521 -33.38 -20.32 34.87
N ASN A 522 -34.43 -21.05 34.49
CA ASN A 522 -35.67 -21.10 35.25
C ASN A 522 -35.99 -22.58 35.46
N GLY A 523 -36.15 -23.02 36.71
CA GLY A 523 -36.68 -24.36 37.03
C GLY A 523 -35.76 -25.30 37.83
N LYS A 524 -35.65 -25.03 39.13
CA LYS A 524 -35.74 -25.96 40.29
C LYS A 524 -35.28 -27.43 40.17
N ASN A 525 -34.49 -27.80 41.19
CA ASN A 525 -34.46 -29.07 41.93
C ASN A 525 -34.16 -30.36 41.16
N ASP A 526 -32.99 -30.98 41.41
CA ASP A 526 -32.97 -32.10 42.35
C ASP A 526 -31.56 -32.36 42.93
N LYS A 527 -31.54 -32.79 44.19
CA LYS A 527 -30.34 -33.23 44.93
C LYS A 527 -30.12 -34.71 44.65
N THR A 528 -28.88 -35.17 44.50
CA THR A 528 -28.24 -36.21 45.34
C THR A 528 -26.97 -36.84 44.73
N GLN A 529 -25.97 -37.03 45.60
CA GLN A 529 -24.89 -38.04 45.58
C GLN A 529 -23.78 -37.90 44.49
N GLY A 530 -22.48 -38.03 44.76
CA GLY A 530 -21.75 -38.47 45.95
C GLY A 530 -20.67 -39.51 45.61
N LEU A 531 -19.40 -39.09 45.67
CA LEU A 531 -18.18 -39.85 46.06
C LEU A 531 -17.53 -40.95 45.17
N LYS A 532 -16.17 -40.90 45.18
CA LYS A 532 -15.15 -41.98 45.12
C LYS A 532 -14.81 -42.56 43.72
N GLN A 533 -13.59 -43.00 43.37
CA GLN A 533 -12.26 -43.06 44.00
C GLN A 533 -11.20 -43.40 42.91
N PHE A 534 -9.94 -43.19 43.26
CA PHE A 534 -8.68 -43.44 42.53
C PHE A 534 -8.31 -44.93 42.28
N THR A 535 -7.29 -45.11 41.42
CA THR A 535 -6.29 -46.21 41.26
C THR A 535 -6.55 -47.41 40.35
N SER A 536 -5.74 -47.59 39.29
CA SER A 536 -4.62 -48.58 39.22
C SER A 536 -4.09 -48.84 37.78
N ILE A 537 -2.79 -49.11 37.69
CA ILE A 537 -1.91 -49.57 36.57
C ILE A 537 -1.06 -50.73 37.17
N PRO A 538 -0.28 -51.62 36.47
CA PRO A 538 -0.22 -52.20 35.10
C PRO A 538 -0.14 -53.76 35.08
N SER A 539 0.02 -54.38 33.89
CA SER A 539 0.94 -55.55 33.71
C SER A 539 1.39 -55.78 32.26
N GLU A 540 2.67 -56.14 32.11
CA GLU A 540 3.41 -56.58 30.91
C GLU A 540 3.16 -58.07 30.58
N GLU A 541 3.34 -58.49 29.32
CA GLU A 541 4.45 -59.38 28.85
C GLU A 541 4.14 -60.12 27.52
N ASN A 542 5.12 -60.01 26.60
CA ASN A 542 5.72 -61.02 25.71
C ASN A 542 4.86 -61.88 24.74
N PHE A 543 5.22 -61.85 23.45
CA PHE A 543 5.87 -63.01 22.80
C PHE A 543 6.59 -62.65 21.47
N LEU A 544 7.69 -63.37 21.24
CA LEU A 544 8.78 -63.20 20.29
C LEU A 544 8.62 -64.00 18.97
N ASN A 545 9.58 -63.72 18.07
CA ASN A 545 10.11 -64.48 16.91
C ASN A 545 9.48 -64.22 15.52
N GLY A 546 10.24 -63.99 14.45
CA GLY A 546 11.70 -63.89 14.28
C GLY A 546 12.15 -64.25 12.85
N LYS A 547 13.27 -63.62 12.41
CA LYS A 547 14.28 -64.06 11.41
C LYS A 547 13.86 -64.12 9.92
N SER A 548 14.75 -63.97 8.92
CA SER A 548 16.12 -63.45 8.73
C SER A 548 16.49 -63.54 7.24
N GLY A 549 17.49 -62.78 6.77
CA GLY A 549 18.21 -63.02 5.49
C GLY A 549 18.49 -61.72 4.73
N LYS A 550 19.60 -61.00 4.93
CA LYS A 550 20.95 -61.12 4.31
C LYS A 550 20.97 -61.18 2.77
N GLY A 551 21.65 -60.20 2.16
CA GLY A 551 22.46 -60.39 0.95
C GLY A 551 22.57 -59.20 -0.01
N GLN A 552 23.75 -58.56 -0.04
CA GLN A 552 24.50 -57.93 -1.16
C GLN A 552 23.74 -57.00 -2.14
N GLY A 553 24.18 -55.80 -2.50
CA GLY A 553 25.52 -55.32 -2.85
C GLY A 553 25.45 -54.70 -4.25
N GLY A 554 25.82 -53.42 -4.42
CA GLY A 554 25.80 -52.78 -5.75
C GLY A 554 26.08 -51.28 -5.72
N LYS A 555 27.36 -50.92 -5.85
CA LYS A 555 27.83 -49.56 -6.20
C LYS A 555 27.51 -49.27 -7.66
N HIS A 556 27.09 -48.04 -8.00
CA HIS A 556 27.45 -47.43 -9.29
C HIS A 556 27.53 -45.90 -9.20
N HIS A 557 28.74 -45.39 -9.46
CA HIS A 557 29.04 -44.02 -9.86
C HIS A 557 28.86 -43.87 -11.38
N ARG A 558 28.37 -42.70 -11.82
CA ARG A 558 28.68 -41.97 -13.08
C ARG A 558 27.94 -40.62 -13.00
N ALA A 559 28.58 -39.47 -12.83
CA ALA A 559 29.45 -38.69 -13.72
C ALA A 559 28.72 -38.08 -14.95
N LEU A 560 28.55 -36.75 -14.87
CA LEU A 560 28.76 -35.69 -15.86
C LEU A 560 28.45 -35.95 -17.34
N THR A 561 27.67 -35.04 -17.94
CA THR A 561 28.03 -34.34 -19.19
C THR A 561 27.26 -33.02 -19.31
N ASP A 562 28.03 -31.94 -19.46
CA ASP A 562 27.67 -30.67 -20.08
C ASP A 562 27.26 -30.83 -21.56
N LEU A 563 26.54 -29.82 -22.06
CA LEU A 563 26.43 -29.28 -23.44
C LEU A 563 25.07 -28.55 -23.50
N SER A 564 24.91 -27.31 -23.97
CA SER A 564 25.75 -26.31 -24.65
C SER A 564 24.96 -25.01 -24.68
#